data_AF-A0AB39R9F2-F1
#
_entry.id   AF-A0AB39R9F2-F1
#
_cell.length_a   1.000
_cell.length_b   1.000
_cell.length_c   1.000
_cell.angle_alpha   90.00
_cell.angle_beta   90.00
_cell.angle_gamma   90.00
#
_symmetry.space_group_name_H-M   'P 1'
#
loop_
_entity.id
_entity.type
_entity.pdbx_description
1 polymer ?
#
loop_
_entity_poly.entity_id
_entity_poly.type
_entity_poly.pdbx_seq_one_letter_code
_entity_poly.pdbx_strand_id
1 'polypeptide(L)'
;MESVSEPSEEPSSSALAPLLMVGTVGPYTAVDGSDESVSTKMRVRVQSAKYLSAAELGTSHGSKRGQYVVLTLTIKNVGNETGRFSPYGAMRCQDGVGERDCTTRESVGGGDIDRQYAPGQSVTGSVVLDVVRRGGTVTYFDASGRPSFTVLLPS
;
A
#
# COMPACT_ATOMS: atom_id res chain seq x y z
N MET A 1 -19.98 -24.69 -43.40
CA MET A 1 -20.27 -24.70 -41.96
C MET A 1 -19.36 -23.65 -41.34
N GLU A 2 -19.89 -22.45 -41.14
CA GLU A 2 -19.21 -21.37 -40.43
C GLU A 2 -19.24 -21.67 -38.92
N SER A 3 -18.12 -21.46 -38.24
CA SER A 3 -18.06 -21.23 -36.80
C SER A 3 -16.84 -20.37 -36.50
N VAL A 4 -17.11 -19.07 -36.48
CA VAL A 4 -16.59 -18.00 -35.62
C VAL A 4 -15.25 -18.28 -34.93
N SER A 5 -14.24 -17.53 -35.37
CA SER A 5 -13.07 -17.20 -34.56
C SER A 5 -13.48 -16.17 -33.51
N GLU A 6 -13.51 -16.56 -32.24
CA GLU A 6 -13.44 -15.59 -31.14
C GLU A 6 -12.04 -14.98 -31.09
N PRO A 7 -11.87 -13.65 -31.10
CA PRO A 7 -10.59 -13.06 -30.78
C PRO A 7 -10.37 -13.21 -29.27
N SER A 8 -9.50 -14.14 -28.90
CA SER A 8 -8.89 -14.18 -27.57
C SER A 8 -7.87 -13.04 -27.50
N GLU A 9 -8.36 -11.84 -27.21
CA GLU A 9 -7.53 -10.79 -26.63
C GLU A 9 -7.27 -11.17 -25.16
N GLU A 10 -6.23 -11.98 -24.93
CA GLU A 10 -5.50 -11.88 -23.67
C GLU A 10 -4.66 -10.60 -23.75
N PRO A 11 -4.95 -9.54 -22.97
CA PRO A 11 -3.99 -8.46 -22.90
C PRO A 11 -2.76 -9.02 -22.20
N SER A 12 -1.70 -9.19 -22.99
CA SER A 12 -0.31 -9.17 -22.55
C SER A 12 -0.16 -8.05 -21.52
N SER A 13 -0.16 -8.38 -20.25
CA SER A 13 0.05 -7.42 -19.18
C SER A 13 1.20 -7.94 -18.33
N SER A 14 2.39 -7.39 -18.56
CA SER A 14 3.41 -7.32 -17.53
C SER A 14 2.70 -6.87 -16.26
N ALA A 15 2.45 -7.78 -15.32
CA ALA A 15 1.49 -7.57 -14.24
C ALA A 15 1.90 -6.33 -13.41
N LEU A 16 1.33 -5.18 -13.76
CA LEU A 16 1.44 -3.96 -12.99
C LEU A 16 0.74 -4.22 -11.66
N ALA A 17 1.38 -3.83 -10.56
CA ALA A 17 0.81 -3.99 -9.24
C ALA A 17 -0.61 -3.38 -9.19
N PRO A 18 -1.57 -4.04 -8.52
CA PRO A 18 -2.96 -3.61 -8.51
C PRO A 18 -3.09 -2.16 -8.03
N LEU A 19 -3.75 -1.32 -8.84
CA LEU A 19 -4.02 0.08 -8.51
C LEU A 19 -5.31 0.20 -7.68
N LEU A 20 -5.21 0.88 -6.53
CA LEU A 20 -6.25 1.00 -5.52
C LEU A 20 -6.61 2.46 -5.30
N MET A 21 -7.90 2.78 -5.34
CA MET A 21 -8.42 4.08 -4.96
C MET A 21 -8.93 4.06 -3.51
N VAL A 22 -9.12 5.25 -2.93
CA VAL A 22 -9.79 5.37 -1.63
C VAL A 22 -11.18 4.71 -1.69
N GLY A 23 -11.49 3.90 -0.68
CA GLY A 23 -12.71 3.09 -0.58
C GLY A 23 -12.59 1.69 -1.20
N THR A 24 -11.56 1.42 -2.00
CA THR A 24 -11.38 0.14 -2.70
C THR A 24 -10.56 -0.86 -1.90
N VAL A 25 -10.61 -2.12 -2.34
CA VAL A 25 -9.89 -3.24 -1.75
C VAL A 25 -9.14 -4.00 -2.82
N GLY A 26 -7.87 -4.29 -2.55
CA GLY A 26 -6.97 -5.01 -3.44
C GLY A 26 -6.43 -6.28 -2.80
N PRO A 27 -6.21 -7.35 -3.58
CA PRO A 27 -5.37 -8.45 -3.15
C PRO A 27 -3.90 -8.06 -3.22
N TYR A 28 -3.08 -8.63 -2.34
CA TYR A 28 -1.62 -8.66 -2.50
C TYR A 28 -1.08 -9.92 -1.82
N THR A 29 0.17 -10.25 -2.10
CA THR A 29 0.86 -11.39 -1.47
C THR A 29 1.84 -10.87 -0.44
N ALA A 30 1.84 -11.47 0.75
CA ALA A 30 2.87 -11.24 1.76
C ALA A 30 3.62 -12.54 2.02
N VAL A 31 4.86 -12.42 2.51
CA VAL A 31 5.63 -13.56 3.01
C VAL A 31 5.57 -13.60 4.54
N ASP A 32 5.86 -14.76 5.12
CA ASP A 32 6.10 -14.86 6.55
C ASP A 32 7.37 -14.08 6.92
N GLY A 33 7.35 -13.37 8.05
CA GLY A 33 8.49 -12.54 8.47
C GLY A 33 9.67 -13.35 9.03
N SER A 34 9.44 -14.63 9.33
CA SER A 34 10.43 -15.58 9.83
C SER A 34 10.91 -16.52 8.73
N ASP A 35 10.08 -16.78 7.72
CA ASP A 35 10.39 -17.64 6.58
C ASP A 35 9.88 -17.06 5.25
N GLU A 36 10.76 -16.37 4.52
CA GLU A 36 10.39 -15.67 3.27
C GLU A 36 9.98 -16.62 2.13
N SER A 37 10.19 -17.94 2.29
CA SER A 37 9.74 -18.96 1.34
C SER A 37 8.23 -19.24 1.45
N VAL A 38 7.63 -18.89 2.59
CA VAL A 38 6.20 -19.07 2.85
C VAL A 38 5.46 -17.80 2.47
N SER A 39 4.51 -17.91 1.54
CA SER A 39 3.70 -16.79 1.09
C SER A 39 2.22 -17.01 1.38
N THR A 40 1.51 -15.92 1.67
CA THR A 40 0.08 -15.92 1.99
C THR A 40 -0.65 -14.82 1.24
N LYS A 41 -1.95 -15.06 1.01
CA LYS A 41 -2.84 -14.10 0.35
C LYS A 41 -3.34 -13.08 1.36
N MET A 42 -3.10 -11.82 1.07
CA MET A 42 -3.54 -10.70 1.88
C MET A 42 -4.54 -9.85 1.10
N ARG A 43 -5.34 -9.07 1.83
CA ARG A 43 -6.17 -8.00 1.29
C ARG A 43 -5.84 -6.70 1.99
N VAL A 44 -5.62 -5.65 1.20
CA VAL A 44 -5.51 -4.29 1.68
C VAL A 44 -6.77 -3.53 1.24
N ARG A 45 -7.41 -2.83 2.17
CA ARG A 45 -8.48 -1.88 1.87
C ARG A 45 -7.98 -0.49 2.18
N VAL A 46 -8.07 0.41 1.21
CA VAL A 46 -7.76 1.82 1.42
C VAL A 46 -9.02 2.47 1.99
N GLN A 47 -9.04 2.75 3.30
CA GLN A 47 -10.20 3.34 3.95
C GLN A 47 -10.31 4.84 3.66
N SER A 48 -9.21 5.57 3.81
CA SER A 48 -9.17 7.01 3.61
C SER A 48 -7.74 7.49 3.34
N ALA A 49 -7.64 8.65 2.68
CA ALA A 49 -6.41 9.41 2.55
C ALA A 49 -6.72 10.87 2.91
N LYS A 50 -6.14 11.36 4.00
CA LYS A 50 -6.38 12.73 4.50
C LYS A 50 -5.08 13.52 4.55
N TYR A 51 -5.06 14.69 3.91
CA TYR A 51 -3.93 15.60 4.00
C TYR A 51 -3.98 16.37 5.32
N LEU A 52 -2.88 16.34 6.07
CA LEU A 52 -2.73 17.06 7.33
C LEU A 52 -1.51 17.96 7.28
N SER A 53 -1.52 19.02 8.09
CA SER A 53 -0.33 19.82 8.34
C SER A 53 0.51 19.20 9.46
N ALA A 54 1.77 19.63 9.58
CA ALA A 54 2.64 19.21 10.69
C ALA A 54 2.00 19.51 12.07
N ALA A 55 1.34 20.66 12.19
CA ALA A 55 0.63 21.05 13.41
C ALA A 55 -0.52 20.09 13.75
N GLU A 56 -1.27 19.60 12.75
CA GLU A 56 -2.35 18.63 12.98
C GLU A 56 -1.84 17.23 13.30
N LEU A 57 -0.64 16.87 12.85
CA LEU A 57 0.03 15.64 13.24
C LEU A 57 0.68 15.74 14.63
N GLY A 58 0.71 16.93 15.25
CA GLY A 58 1.42 17.16 16.51
C GLY A 58 2.94 17.05 16.37
N THR A 59 3.47 17.19 15.15
CA THR A 59 4.90 17.10 14.87
C THR A 59 5.50 18.49 14.70
N SER A 60 6.62 18.74 15.37
CA SER A 60 7.40 19.96 15.21
C SER A 60 8.26 19.92 13.94
N HIS A 61 8.37 18.77 13.30
CA HIS A 61 9.06 18.61 12.03
C HIS A 61 8.11 18.93 10.89
N GLY A 62 8.37 20.02 10.18
CA GLY A 62 7.69 20.29 8.91
C GLY A 62 7.90 19.13 7.93
N SER A 63 6.92 18.93 7.04
CA SER A 63 7.08 18.02 5.90
C SER A 63 8.34 18.40 5.14
N LYS A 64 9.19 17.41 4.86
CA LYS A 64 10.45 17.62 4.15
C LYS A 64 10.22 17.71 2.64
N ARG A 65 9.12 17.13 2.15
CA ARG A 65 8.84 17.00 0.71
C ARG A 65 7.73 17.93 0.24
N GLY A 66 6.80 18.32 1.10
CA GLY A 66 5.77 19.32 0.82
C GLY A 66 4.54 19.18 1.70
N GLN A 67 3.93 17.99 1.74
CA GLN A 67 2.69 17.76 2.46
C GLN A 67 2.60 16.38 3.08
N TYR A 68 2.01 16.29 4.28
CA TYR A 68 1.69 15.00 4.88
C TYR A 68 0.34 14.48 4.42
N VAL A 69 0.27 13.18 4.13
CA VAL A 69 -0.97 12.44 3.91
C VAL A 69 -1.04 11.28 4.88
N VAL A 70 -2.16 11.18 5.57
CA VAL A 70 -2.52 10.07 6.44
C VAL A 70 -3.33 9.08 5.63
N LEU A 71 -2.74 7.92 5.37
CA LEU A 71 -3.37 6.83 4.66
C LEU A 71 -3.88 5.79 5.66
N THR A 72 -5.19 5.69 5.83
CA THR A 72 -5.79 4.66 6.69
C THR A 72 -6.03 3.40 5.86
N LEU A 73 -5.43 2.30 6.29
CA LEU A 73 -5.48 1.00 5.62
C LEU A 73 -6.07 -0.04 6.56
N THR A 74 -6.90 -0.93 6.01
CA THR A 74 -7.24 -2.19 6.67
C THR A 74 -6.49 -3.31 5.99
N ILE A 75 -5.64 -3.98 6.75
CA ILE A 75 -4.87 -5.14 6.31
C ILE A 75 -5.52 -6.39 6.87
N LYS A 76 -5.82 -7.34 6.00
CA LYS A 76 -6.43 -8.62 6.37
C LYS A 76 -5.68 -9.78 5.73
N ASN A 77 -5.34 -10.77 6.53
CA ASN A 77 -4.87 -12.06 6.02
C ASN A 77 -6.09 -12.92 5.63
N VAL A 78 -6.15 -13.32 4.37
CA VAL A 78 -7.20 -14.18 3.81
C VAL A 78 -6.67 -15.54 3.35
N GLY A 79 -5.38 -15.80 3.56
CA GLY A 79 -4.75 -17.09 3.33
C GLY A 79 -4.74 -17.96 4.58
N ASN A 80 -4.00 -19.07 4.49
CA ASN A 80 -3.87 -20.06 5.56
C ASN A 80 -2.51 -19.98 6.30
N GLU A 81 -1.57 -19.22 5.76
CA GLU A 81 -0.24 -18.99 6.33
C GLU A 81 -0.16 -17.59 6.94
N THR A 82 0.77 -17.37 7.87
CA THR A 82 1.08 -16.04 8.42
C THR A 82 1.68 -15.13 7.35
N GLY A 83 1.37 -13.84 7.41
CA GLY A 83 1.92 -12.84 6.50
C GLY A 83 2.38 -11.57 7.23
N ARG A 84 3.52 -11.02 6.83
CA ARG A 84 4.04 -9.75 7.32
C ARG A 84 3.55 -8.59 6.46
N PHE A 85 3.07 -7.52 7.09
CA PHE A 85 2.93 -6.22 6.43
C PHE A 85 3.85 -5.23 7.14
N SER A 86 4.70 -4.56 6.37
CA SER A 86 5.62 -3.55 6.89
C SER A 86 5.69 -2.34 5.98
N PRO A 87 4.91 -1.28 6.24
CA PRO A 87 4.84 -0.15 5.34
C PRO A 87 6.11 0.72 5.39
N TYR A 88 6.77 0.83 6.54
CA TYR A 88 7.93 1.71 6.74
C TYR A 88 9.11 1.33 5.85
N GLY A 89 9.62 2.29 5.08
CA GLY A 89 10.69 2.08 4.08
C GLY A 89 10.26 1.32 2.82
N ALA A 90 9.03 0.79 2.79
CA ALA A 90 8.50 -0.03 1.70
C ALA A 90 7.46 0.69 0.83
N MET A 91 6.96 1.86 1.27
CA MET A 91 6.06 2.69 0.46
C MET A 91 6.81 3.82 -0.21
N ARG A 92 6.72 3.86 -1.53
CA ARG A 92 7.41 4.87 -2.33
C ARG A 92 6.42 5.69 -3.14
N CYS A 93 6.70 6.98 -3.22
CA CYS A 93 5.90 7.96 -3.92
C CYS A 93 6.68 8.48 -5.12
N GLN A 94 5.97 8.73 -6.21
CA GLN A 94 6.58 9.35 -7.38
C GLN A 94 6.84 10.84 -7.12
N ASP A 95 8.09 11.21 -7.27
CA ASP A 95 8.57 12.58 -7.25
C ASP A 95 8.93 13.02 -8.67
N GLY A 96 9.04 14.33 -8.92
CA GLY A 96 9.49 14.86 -10.22
C GLY A 96 10.85 14.33 -10.68
N VAL A 97 11.61 13.70 -9.77
CA VAL A 97 12.94 13.10 -10.01
C VAL A 97 12.90 11.56 -10.07
N GLY A 98 11.78 10.94 -9.68
CA GLY A 98 11.63 9.48 -9.65
C GLY A 98 10.94 8.95 -8.38
N GLU A 99 10.85 7.64 -8.27
CA GLU A 99 10.23 6.96 -7.12
C GLU A 99 11.15 6.99 -5.89
N ARG A 100 10.64 7.49 -4.74
CA ARG A 100 11.38 7.52 -3.47
C ARG A 100 10.50 7.18 -2.28
N ASP A 101 11.09 6.58 -1.25
CA ASP A 101 10.42 6.36 0.04
C ASP A 101 9.77 7.66 0.54
N CYS A 102 8.52 7.54 0.97
CA CYS A 102 7.73 8.64 1.50
C CYS A 102 7.18 8.33 2.89
N THR A 103 7.60 7.23 3.51
CA THR A 103 7.13 6.91 4.86
C THR A 103 7.75 7.81 5.91
N THR A 104 6.99 8.11 6.96
CA THR A 104 7.49 8.86 8.11
C THR A 104 7.50 7.98 9.36
N ARG A 105 8.15 8.43 10.42
CA ARG A 105 8.07 7.80 11.75
C ARG A 105 6.86 8.26 12.55
N GLU A 106 6.04 9.15 11.97
CA GLU A 106 4.85 9.67 12.63
C GLU A 106 3.75 8.62 12.60
N SER A 107 3.00 8.51 13.69
CA SER A 107 1.85 7.61 13.80
C SER A 107 0.63 8.39 14.27
N VAL A 108 -0.53 8.10 13.68
CA VAL A 108 -1.78 8.81 13.98
C VAL A 108 -2.93 7.86 14.17
N GLY A 109 -3.12 7.46 15.42
CA GLY A 109 -4.22 6.60 15.86
C GLY A 109 -4.35 5.28 15.08
N GLY A 110 -5.41 4.54 15.38
CA GLY A 110 -5.64 3.21 14.81
C GLY A 110 -4.74 2.13 15.40
N GLY A 111 -4.87 0.91 14.88
CA GLY A 111 -4.03 -0.22 15.27
C GLY A 111 -2.68 -0.18 14.59
N ASP A 112 -1.67 -0.74 15.23
CA ASP A 112 -0.38 -0.99 14.60
C ASP A 112 -0.54 -2.01 13.47
N ILE A 113 -0.27 -1.56 12.24
CA ILE A 113 -0.33 -2.41 11.04
C ILE A 113 1.04 -2.95 10.61
N ASP A 114 2.14 -2.46 11.21
CA ASP A 114 3.50 -2.98 10.97
C ASP A 114 3.72 -4.29 11.74
N ARG A 115 3.02 -5.35 11.34
CA ARG A 115 2.95 -6.58 12.12
C ARG A 115 2.86 -7.84 11.28
N GLN A 116 3.03 -8.98 11.94
CA GLN A 116 2.60 -10.27 11.41
C GLN A 116 1.09 -10.45 11.63
N TYR A 117 0.44 -11.05 10.62
CA TYR A 117 -0.99 -11.33 10.58
C TYR A 117 -1.22 -12.83 10.52
N ALA A 118 -1.84 -13.38 11.56
CA ALA A 118 -2.32 -14.76 11.54
C ALA A 118 -3.48 -14.93 10.52
N PRO A 119 -3.76 -16.16 10.05
CA PRO A 119 -4.90 -16.43 9.17
C PRO A 119 -6.21 -15.84 9.70
N GLY A 120 -6.92 -15.10 8.85
CA GLY A 120 -8.18 -14.43 9.20
C GLY A 120 -8.04 -13.14 10.00
N GLN A 121 -6.85 -12.80 10.51
CA GLN A 121 -6.62 -11.57 11.28
C GLN A 121 -6.79 -10.33 10.39
N SER A 122 -7.42 -9.29 10.95
CA SER A 122 -7.62 -8.00 10.29
C SER A 122 -7.27 -6.88 11.26
N VAL A 123 -6.50 -5.89 10.81
CA VAL A 123 -6.18 -4.68 11.58
C VAL A 123 -6.34 -3.46 10.70
N THR A 124 -6.96 -2.41 11.25
CA THR A 124 -7.05 -1.10 10.61
C THR A 124 -6.13 -0.13 11.32
N GLY A 125 -5.27 0.55 10.57
CA GLY A 125 -4.34 1.53 11.09
C GLY A 125 -3.99 2.58 10.05
N SER A 126 -3.18 3.55 10.45
CA SER A 126 -2.79 4.68 9.62
C SER A 126 -1.30 4.67 9.33
N VAL A 127 -0.93 4.99 8.09
CA VAL A 127 0.44 5.30 7.69
C VAL A 127 0.52 6.79 7.36
N VAL A 128 1.48 7.49 7.95
CA VAL A 128 1.76 8.88 7.58
C VAL A 128 2.83 8.88 6.49
N LEU A 129 2.52 9.53 5.38
CA LEU A 129 3.43 9.68 4.25
C LEU A 129 3.75 11.17 4.03
N ASP A 130 5.01 11.45 3.70
CA ASP A 130 5.51 12.76 3.29
C ASP A 130 5.58 12.80 1.76
N VAL A 131 4.61 13.47 1.14
CA VAL A 131 4.45 13.55 -0.32
C VAL A 131 4.79 14.95 -0.82
N VAL A 132 5.20 15.04 -2.08
CA VAL A 132 5.65 16.30 -2.69
C VAL A 132 4.49 17.24 -2.95
N ARG A 133 3.33 16.68 -3.32
CA ARG A 133 2.09 17.39 -3.61
C ARG A 133 0.89 16.47 -3.39
N ARG A 134 -0.31 17.06 -3.37
CA ARG A 134 -1.56 16.28 -3.37
C ARG A 134 -1.72 15.51 -4.69
N GLY A 135 -2.35 14.34 -4.60
CA GLY A 135 -2.53 13.40 -5.70
C GLY A 135 -1.31 12.51 -5.93
N GLY A 136 -1.27 11.86 -7.10
CA GLY A 136 -0.20 10.93 -7.46
C GLY A 136 -0.40 9.53 -6.91
N THR A 137 0.65 8.72 -6.95
CA THR A 137 0.61 7.30 -6.59
C THR A 137 1.62 6.97 -5.51
N VAL A 138 1.22 6.05 -4.63
CA VAL A 138 2.08 5.43 -3.61
C VAL A 138 2.12 3.94 -3.86
N THR A 139 3.29 3.41 -4.14
CA THR A 139 3.48 1.98 -4.40
C THR A 139 4.05 1.32 -3.15
N TYR A 140 3.40 0.25 -2.68
CA TYR A 140 3.93 -0.64 -1.67
C TYR A 140 4.78 -1.72 -2.32
N PHE A 141 6.00 -1.90 -1.83
CA PHE A 141 6.92 -2.94 -2.26
C PHE A 141 7.04 -4.02 -1.20
N ASP A 142 7.06 -5.29 -1.62
CA ASP A 142 7.37 -6.39 -0.73
C ASP A 142 8.87 -6.43 -0.37
N ALA A 143 9.24 -7.35 0.52
CA ALA A 143 10.62 -7.53 0.99
C ALA A 143 11.60 -7.85 -0.16
N SER A 144 11.13 -8.43 -1.27
CA SER A 144 11.95 -8.68 -2.46
C SER A 144 12.09 -7.44 -3.37
N GLY A 145 11.52 -6.30 -2.97
CA GLY A 145 11.55 -5.06 -3.74
C GLY A 145 10.65 -5.06 -4.96
N ARG A 146 9.65 -5.96 -5.03
CA ARG A 146 8.66 -5.98 -6.11
C ARG A 146 7.42 -5.21 -5.71
N PRO A 147 6.76 -4.49 -6.64
CA PRO A 147 5.57 -3.72 -6.31
C PRO A 147 4.41 -4.69 -6.06
N SER A 148 3.81 -4.63 -4.87
CA SER A 148 2.71 -5.52 -4.48
C SER A 148 1.34 -4.88 -4.65
N PHE A 149 1.21 -3.57 -4.44
CA PHE A 149 0.02 -2.78 -4.80
C PHE A 149 0.37 -1.29 -4.90
N THR A 150 -0.45 -0.54 -5.63
CA THR A 150 -0.32 0.92 -5.78
C THR A 150 -1.58 1.59 -5.28
N VAL A 151 -1.45 2.69 -4.55
CA VAL A 151 -2.57 3.51 -4.08
C VAL A 151 -2.56 4.84 -4.84
N LEU A 152 -3.69 5.17 -5.47
CA LEU A 152 -3.93 6.48 -6.06
C LEU A 152 -4.41 7.44 -4.96
N LEU A 153 -3.62 8.50 -4.69
CA LEU A 153 -3.98 9.51 -3.72
C LEU A 153 -4.99 10.51 -4.32
N PRO A 154 -5.93 11.02 -3.51
CA PRO A 154 -6.86 12.06 -3.96
C PRO A 154 -6.11 13.38 -4.20
N SER A 155 -6.46 14.10 -5.26
CA SER A 155 -5.93 15.44 -5.60
C SER A 155 -6.68 16.55 -4.88
#